data_AF-A0A850QWR8-F1
#
_entry.id   AF-A0A850QWR8-F1
#
_cell.length_a   1.000
_cell.length_b   1.000
_cell.length_c   1.000
_cell.angle_alpha   90.00
_cell.angle_beta   90.00
_cell.angle_gamma   90.00
#
_symmetry.space_group_name_H-M   'P 1'
#
loop_
_entity.id
_entity.type
_entity.pdbx_description
1 polymer ?
#
loop_
_entity_poly.entity_id
_entity_poly.type
_entity_poly.pdbx_seq_one_letter_code
_entity_poly.pdbx_strand_id
1 'polypeptide(L)' 'ERFDVEEYCVSEGWIKIPSPKALDRRGQPILVTLKGKVEAFYK' A
#
# COMPACT_ATOMS: atom_id res chain seq x y z
N GLU A 1 5.39 3.75 11.54
CA GLU A 1 4.20 4.40 10.94
C GLU A 1 4.49 4.64 9.46
N ARG A 2 3.64 4.14 8.56
CA ARG A 2 3.70 4.49 7.13
C ARG A 2 2.48 5.32 6.82
N PHE A 3 2.66 6.42 6.10
CA PHE A 3 1.60 7.38 5.77
C PHE A 3 1.18 7.33 4.30
N ASP A 4 1.94 6.59 3.50
CA ASP A 4 1.86 6.42 2.05
C ASP A 4 0.96 5.24 1.64
N VAL A 5 0.13 4.74 2.57
CA VAL A 5 -0.77 3.60 2.35
C VAL A 5 -2.12 4.10 1.85
N GLU A 6 -2.53 3.66 0.66
CA GLU A 6 -3.85 3.98 0.10
C GLU A 6 -4.94 3.04 0.63
N GLU A 7 -4.65 1.73 0.66
CA GLU A 7 -5.57 0.72 1.16
C GLU A 7 -4.83 -0.29 2.03
N TYR A 8 -5.50 -0.82 3.05
CA TYR A 8 -4.96 -1.89 3.87
C TYR A 8 -6.06 -2.82 4.37
N CYS A 9 -5.71 -4.08 4.57
CA CYS A 9 -6.53 -5.04 5.29
C CYS A 9 -5.72 -5.64 6.43
N VAL A 10 -6.08 -5.29 7.67
CA VAL A 10 -5.40 -5.79 8.87
C VAL A 10 -5.63 -7.30 9.04
N SER A 11 -6.85 -7.76 8.76
CA SER A 11 -7.24 -9.17 8.90
C SER A 11 -6.53 -10.08 7.90
N GLU A 12 -6.34 -9.62 6.66
CA GLU A 12 -5.70 -10.40 5.59
C GLU A 12 -4.19 -10.11 5.46
N GLY A 13 -3.66 -9.18 6.27
CA GLY A 13 -2.22 -8.90 6.35
C GLY A 13 -1.62 -8.36 5.06
N TRP A 14 -2.28 -7.40 4.42
CA TRP A 14 -1.73 -6.73 3.25
C TRP A 14 -2.00 -5.23 3.22
N ILE A 15 -1.13 -4.50 2.54
CA ILE A 15 -1.26 -3.08 2.23
C ILE A 15 -1.09 -2.86 0.73
N LYS A 16 -1.80 -1.90 0.14
CA LYS A 16 -1.55 -1.39 -1.20
C LYS A 16 -0.90 -0.02 -1.09
N ILE A 17 0.18 0.13 -1.85
CA ILE A 17 0.93 1.38 -1.97
C ILE A 17 1.10 1.74 -3.44
N PRO A 18 1.14 3.03 -3.80
CA PRO A 18 1.52 3.45 -5.14
C PRO A 18 2.99 3.08 -5.40
N SER A 19 3.25 2.46 -6.55
CA SER A 19 4.61 2.13 -6.96
C SER A 19 5.39 3.40 -7.29
N PRO A 20 6.58 3.60 -6.70
CA PRO A 20 7.40 4.78 -6.99
C PRO A 20 8.04 4.75 -8.39
N LYS A 21 8.09 3.58 -9.05
CA LYS A 21 8.77 3.39 -10.34
C LYS A 21 7.86 2.88 -11.45
N ALA A 22 6.83 2.12 -11.12
CA ALA A 22 5.94 1.53 -12.11
C ALA A 22 4.73 2.45 -12.35
N LEU A 23 4.68 3.04 -13.54
CA LEU A 23 3.56 3.83 -14.01
C LEU A 23 2.78 3.03 -15.06
N ASP A 24 1.46 3.18 -15.06
CA ASP A 24 0.58 2.67 -16.12
C ASP A 24 0.80 3.47 -17.42
N ARG A 25 0.21 3.03 -18.52
CA ARG A 25 0.28 3.66 -19.85
C ARG A 25 -0.16 5.13 -19.86
N ARG A 26 -0.93 5.54 -18.85
CA ARG A 26 -1.42 6.90 -18.66
C ARG A 26 -0.57 7.74 -17.70
N GLY A 27 0.56 7.21 -17.21
CA GLY A 27 1.46 7.88 -16.27
C GLY A 27 0.99 7.84 -14.81
N GLN A 28 -0.01 7.04 -14.47
CA GLN A 28 -0.50 6.89 -13.10
C GLN A 28 0.28 5.80 -12.36
N PRO A 29 0.65 6.00 -11.09
CA PRO A 29 1.36 4.99 -10.32
C PRO A 29 0.49 3.74 -10.14
N ILE A 30 1.10 2.58 -10.40
CA ILE A 30 0.42 1.30 -10.24
C ILE A 30 0.41 0.93 -8.77
N LEU A 31 -0.72 0.45 -8.27
CA LEU A 31 -0.85 -0.05 -6.91
C LEU A 31 -0.12 -1.40 -6.77
N VAL A 32 0.77 -1.47 -5.78
CA VAL A 32 1.51 -2.69 -5.43
C VAL A 32 1.03 -3.19 -4.09
N THR A 33 0.63 -4.47 -4.07
CA THR A 33 0.24 -5.15 -2.83
C THR A 33 1.49 -5.68 -2.13
N LEU A 34 1.76 -5.18 -0.93
CA LEU A 34 2.76 -5.73 -0.02
C LEU A 34 2.06 -6.58 1.03
N LYS A 35 2.49 -7.84 1.16
CA LYS A 35 2.01 -8.75 2.19
C LYS A 35 2.97 -8.70 3.39
N GLY A 36 2.43 -8.64 4.60
CA GLY A 36 3.21 -8.58 5.82
C GLY A 36 2.35 -8.39 7.06
N LYS A 37 2.98 -8.38 8.24
CA LYS A 37 2.26 -8.09 9.48
C LYS A 37 1.81 -6.63 9.44
N VAL A 38 0.50 -6.41 9.35
CA VAL A 38 -0.12 -5.09 9.40
C VAL A 38 -0.64 -4.87 10.81
N GLU A 39 -0.16 -3.82 11.49
CA GLU A 39 -0.60 -3.45 12.83
C GLU A 39 -1.22 -2.05 12.77
N ALA A 40 -2.44 -1.91 13.29
CA ALA A 40 -3.09 -0.61 13.42
C ALA A 40 -2.39 0.17 14.55
N PHE A 41 -1.94 1.38 14.24
CA PHE A 41 -1.31 2.27 15.20
C PHE A 41 -2.31 3.38 15.56
N TYR A 42 -2.60 3.55 16.86
CA TYR A 42 -3.46 4.62 17.40
C TYR A 42 -2.60 5.54 18.25
N LYS A 43 -2.77 6.86 18.09
CA LYS A 43 -2.06 7.92 18.83
C LYS A 43 -3.02 8.70 19.71
#